data_AF-A0A0D0BIR1-F1
#
_entry.id   AF-A0A0D0BIR1-F1
#
_cell.length_a   1.000
_cell.length_b   1.000
_cell.length_c   1.000
_cell.angle_alpha   90.00
_cell.angle_beta   90.00
_cell.angle_gamma   90.00
#
_symmetry.space_group_name_H-M   'P 1'
#
loop_
_entity.id
_entity.type
_entity.pdbx_description
1 polymer ?
#
loop_
_entity_poly.entity_id
_entity_poly.type
_entity_poly.pdbx_seq_one_letter_code
_entity_poly.pdbx_strand_id
1 'polypeptide(L)'
;MGSLSHLPNELVAHLLTFCSFKDVLSCQATCRFLREIIAASCNLQYRTELGIAGLEDNPQCNLSIPDRLSLLRSRERAWALFKPNFTTEIPVQHTSVVVYELSGGSYMLSGMARNSINHLRLPSTPNQAIPHWSHIPVTDELLDFGLAATEHDLTAVLTTLGSLISSILSFFLTRCVHTETPMGVIRRSK
;
A
#
# COMPACT_ATOMS: atom_id res chain seq x y z
N MET A 1 15.17 -0.22 -45.41
CA MET A 1 15.13 0.52 -44.12
C MET A 1 13.71 0.44 -43.59
N GLY A 2 13.48 -0.22 -42.44
CA GLY A 2 12.14 -0.36 -41.87
C GLY A 2 11.78 0.85 -41.02
N SER A 3 10.71 1.56 -41.37
CA SER A 3 10.11 2.61 -40.55
C SER A 3 9.10 2.00 -39.57
N LEU A 4 9.06 2.49 -38.33
CA LEU A 4 8.05 2.10 -37.33
C LEU A 4 6.60 2.32 -37.82
N SER A 5 6.39 3.28 -38.73
CA SER A 5 5.08 3.58 -39.31
C SER A 5 4.51 2.47 -40.20
N HIS A 6 5.31 1.46 -40.57
CA HIS A 6 4.84 0.31 -41.35
C HIS A 6 4.39 -0.86 -40.48
N LEU A 7 4.61 -0.79 -39.15
CA LEU A 7 4.10 -1.79 -38.22
C LEU A 7 2.67 -1.45 -37.81
N PRO A 8 1.80 -2.45 -37.58
CA PRO A 8 0.54 -2.26 -36.87
C PRO A 8 0.74 -1.53 -35.53
N ASN A 9 -0.19 -0.64 -35.18
CA ASN A 9 -0.09 0.21 -34.00
C ASN A 9 0.05 -0.61 -32.71
N GLU A 10 -0.54 -1.80 -32.65
CA GLU A 10 -0.47 -2.72 -31.52
C GLU A 10 0.95 -3.25 -31.31
N LEU A 11 1.69 -3.52 -32.40
CA LEU A 11 3.08 -3.97 -32.31
C LEU A 11 3.99 -2.83 -31.86
N VAL A 12 3.76 -1.62 -32.37
CA VAL A 12 4.48 -0.43 -31.91
C VAL A 12 4.21 -0.20 -30.42
N ALA A 13 2.95 -0.28 -29.99
CA ALA A 13 2.58 -0.14 -28.59
C ALA A 13 3.26 -1.22 -27.73
N HIS A 14 3.28 -2.47 -28.19
CA HIS A 14 3.95 -3.58 -27.51
C HIS A 14 5.46 -3.34 -27.38
N LEU A 15 6.14 -2.88 -28.43
CA LEU A 15 7.57 -2.53 -28.38
C LEU A 15 7.86 -1.46 -27.33
N LEU A 16 7.01 -0.43 -27.24
CA LEU A 16 7.14 0.63 -26.24
C LEU A 16 6.96 0.13 -24.80
N THR A 17 6.33 -1.04 -24.59
CA THR A 17 6.26 -1.65 -23.25
C THR A 17 7.60 -2.17 -22.73
N PHE A 18 8.63 -2.27 -23.58
CA PHE A 18 9.98 -2.64 -23.14
C PHE A 18 10.83 -1.42 -22.75
N CYS A 19 10.34 -0.21 -23.00
CA CYS A 19 11.02 1.03 -22.68
C CYS A 19 10.75 1.49 -21.24
N SER A 20 11.63 2.33 -20.70
CA SER A 20 11.35 3.02 -19.44
C SER A 20 10.27 4.09 -19.65
N PHE A 21 9.59 4.51 -18.57
CA PHE A 21 8.58 5.58 -18.69
C PHE A 21 9.17 6.90 -19.23
N LYS A 22 10.45 7.19 -18.93
CA LYS A 22 11.16 8.37 -19.43
C LYS A 22 11.39 8.31 -20.94
N ASP A 23 11.72 7.12 -21.44
CA ASP A 23 11.89 6.89 -22.88
C ASP A 23 10.54 6.99 -23.60
N VAL A 24 9.48 6.44 -23.01
CA VAL A 24 8.12 6.55 -23.56
C VAL A 24 7.68 8.01 -23.66
N LEU A 25 7.90 8.81 -22.61
CA LEU A 25 7.63 10.26 -22.64
C LEU A 25 8.46 10.98 -23.71
N SER A 26 9.72 10.59 -23.87
CA SER A 26 10.59 11.14 -24.93
C SER A 26 10.05 10.79 -26.32
N CYS A 27 9.65 9.53 -26.55
CA CYS A 27 8.99 9.08 -27.78
C CYS A 27 7.69 9.85 -28.06
N GLN A 28 6.91 10.13 -27.02
CA GLN A 28 5.67 10.91 -27.15
C GLN A 28 5.93 12.35 -27.62
N ALA A 29 7.10 12.93 -27.29
CA ALA A 29 7.49 14.27 -27.68
C ALA A 29 8.14 14.34 -29.08
N THR A 30 8.54 13.22 -29.69
CA THR A 30 9.26 13.25 -30.98
C THR A 30 8.33 13.40 -32.19
N CYS A 31 7.20 12.69 -32.23
CA CYS A 31 6.30 12.74 -33.39
C CYS A 31 4.82 12.45 -33.04
N ARG A 32 3.92 12.92 -33.90
CA ARG A 32 2.46 12.74 -33.71
C ARG A 32 2.04 11.26 -33.72
N PHE A 33 2.66 10.45 -34.58
CA PHE A 33 2.37 9.02 -34.69
C PHE A 33 2.58 8.27 -33.37
N LEU A 34 3.76 8.42 -32.75
CA LEU A 34 4.06 7.78 -31.46
C LEU A 34 3.18 8.36 -30.35
N ARG A 35 2.94 9.68 -30.37
CA ARG A 35 2.06 10.33 -29.41
C ARG A 35 0.64 9.75 -29.43
N GLU A 36 0.07 9.52 -30.62
CA GLU A 36 -1.26 8.95 -30.80
C GLU A 36 -1.32 7.50 -30.33
N ILE A 37 -0.30 6.69 -30.63
CA ILE A 37 -0.22 5.29 -30.17
C ILE A 37 -0.14 5.21 -28.64
N ILE A 38 0.72 6.02 -28.03
CA ILE A 38 0.88 6.06 -26.57
C ILE A 38 -0.43 6.53 -25.92
N ALA A 39 -1.08 7.56 -26.47
CA ALA A 39 -2.35 8.08 -25.97
C ALA A 39 -3.53 7.12 -26.16
N ALA A 40 -3.48 6.21 -27.13
CA ALA A 40 -4.51 5.18 -27.33
C ALA A 40 -4.32 3.94 -26.44
N SER A 41 -3.08 3.66 -26.01
CA SER A 41 -2.78 2.47 -25.20
C SER A 41 -2.97 2.71 -23.71
N CYS A 42 -3.99 2.10 -23.11
CA CYS A 42 -4.20 2.13 -21.67
C CYS A 42 -3.02 1.53 -20.89
N ASN A 43 -2.36 0.49 -21.43
CA ASN A 43 -1.22 -0.13 -20.78
C ASN A 43 0.01 0.79 -20.73
N LEU A 44 0.31 1.48 -21.83
CA LEU A 44 1.42 2.45 -21.86
C LEU A 44 1.15 3.64 -20.94
N GLN A 45 -0.09 4.15 -20.93
CA GLN A 45 -0.49 5.22 -20.00
C GLN A 45 -0.34 4.77 -18.54
N TYR A 46 -0.88 3.60 -18.20
CA TYR A 46 -0.79 3.06 -16.84
C TYR A 46 0.64 2.91 -16.36
N ARG A 47 1.52 2.30 -17.17
CA ARG A 47 2.94 2.12 -16.82
C ARG A 47 3.67 3.45 -16.71
N THR A 48 3.35 4.41 -17.58
CA THR A 48 3.97 5.74 -17.56
C THR A 48 3.57 6.49 -16.31
N GLU A 49 2.27 6.51 -15.97
CA GLU A 49 1.77 7.17 -14.76
C GLU A 49 2.27 6.51 -13.48
N LEU A 50 2.39 5.18 -13.43
CA LEU A 50 3.05 4.47 -12.32
C LEU A 50 4.49 4.97 -12.13
N GLY A 51 5.26 5.04 -13.22
CA GLY A 51 6.63 5.52 -13.20
C GLY A 51 6.76 6.97 -12.72
N ILE A 52 5.85 7.84 -13.16
CA ILE A 52 5.78 9.24 -12.70
C ILE A 52 5.48 9.32 -11.21
N ALA A 53 4.56 8.48 -10.72
CA ALA A 53 4.16 8.47 -9.31
C ALA A 53 5.16 7.76 -8.37
N GLY A 54 6.22 7.13 -8.91
CA GLY A 54 7.16 6.33 -8.12
C GLY A 54 6.52 5.06 -7.55
N LEU A 55 5.66 4.43 -8.34
CA LEU A 55 4.83 3.31 -7.94
C LEU A 55 5.11 2.07 -8.79
N GLU A 56 4.86 0.90 -8.20
CA GLU A 56 5.00 -0.41 -8.83
C GLU A 56 3.62 -1.06 -9.05
N ASP A 57 3.47 -1.76 -10.16
CA ASP A 57 2.25 -2.54 -10.42
C ASP A 57 2.12 -3.68 -9.41
N ASN A 58 0.89 -3.92 -8.96
CA ASN A 58 0.56 -5.11 -8.21
C ASN A 58 0.06 -6.20 -9.17
N PRO A 59 0.86 -7.25 -9.45
CA PRO A 59 0.45 -8.32 -10.36
C PRO A 59 -0.71 -9.18 -9.81
N GLN A 60 -0.98 -9.12 -8.50
CA GLN A 60 -2.09 -9.84 -7.86
C GLN A 60 -3.42 -9.07 -7.92
N CYS A 61 -3.43 -7.86 -8.49
CA CYS A 61 -4.66 -7.10 -8.63
C CYS A 61 -5.55 -7.71 -9.73
N ASN A 62 -6.79 -8.07 -9.43
CA ASN A 62 -7.70 -8.66 -10.42
C ASN A 62 -8.41 -7.62 -11.32
N LEU A 63 -8.14 -6.31 -11.12
CA LEU A 63 -8.74 -5.25 -11.91
C LEU A 63 -8.13 -5.16 -13.31
N SER A 64 -8.95 -4.77 -14.27
CA SER A 64 -8.50 -4.48 -15.64
C SER A 64 -7.54 -3.28 -15.64
N ILE A 65 -6.60 -3.24 -16.60
CA ILE A 65 -5.65 -2.12 -16.73
C ILE A 65 -6.36 -0.74 -16.79
N PRO A 66 -7.47 -0.57 -17.53
CA PRO A 66 -8.25 0.68 -17.49
C PRO A 66 -8.75 1.06 -16.09
N ASP A 67 -9.26 0.09 -15.31
CA ASP A 67 -9.72 0.34 -13.94
C ASP A 67 -8.56 0.71 -13.02
N ARG A 68 -7.42 0.03 -13.15
CA ARG A 68 -6.20 0.36 -12.39
C ARG A 68 -5.71 1.77 -12.71
N LEU A 69 -5.69 2.15 -13.99
CA LEU A 69 -5.34 3.51 -14.42
C LEU A 69 -6.30 4.56 -13.86
N SER A 70 -7.61 4.28 -13.88
CA SER A 70 -8.61 5.17 -13.28
C SER A 70 -8.37 5.38 -11.78
N LEU A 71 -8.07 4.31 -11.06
CA LEU A 71 -7.77 4.36 -9.62
C LEU A 71 -6.45 5.10 -9.34
N LEU A 72 -5.40 4.89 -10.13
CA LEU A 72 -4.15 5.65 -10.04
C LEU A 72 -4.40 7.15 -10.22
N ARG A 73 -5.11 7.55 -11.29
CA ARG A 73 -5.44 8.96 -11.54
C ARG A 73 -6.26 9.59 -10.43
N SER A 74 -7.25 8.85 -9.92
CA SER A 74 -8.07 9.28 -8.79
C SER A 74 -7.21 9.49 -7.54
N ARG A 75 -6.33 8.54 -7.23
CA ARG A 75 -5.36 8.62 -6.14
C ARG A 75 -4.43 9.84 -6.30
N GLU A 76 -3.77 10.03 -7.44
CA GLU A 76 -2.86 11.16 -7.64
C GLU A 76 -3.59 12.51 -7.51
N ARG A 77 -4.81 12.61 -8.04
CA ARG A 77 -5.64 13.81 -7.88
C ARG A 77 -5.99 14.09 -6.42
N ALA A 78 -6.34 13.06 -5.66
CA ALA A 78 -6.65 13.16 -4.24
C ALA A 78 -5.47 13.70 -3.43
N TRP A 79 -4.26 13.19 -3.72
CA TRP A 79 -3.02 13.67 -3.12
C TRP A 79 -2.70 15.11 -3.51
N ALA A 80 -2.80 15.45 -4.80
CA ALA A 80 -2.53 16.80 -5.28
C ALA A 80 -3.47 17.85 -4.68
N LEU A 81 -4.71 17.48 -4.38
CA LEU A 81 -5.74 18.36 -3.82
C LEU A 81 -5.88 18.27 -2.29
N PHE A 82 -5.15 17.37 -1.63
CA PHE A 82 -5.36 17.00 -0.22
C PHE A 82 -6.83 16.68 0.11
N LYS A 83 -7.53 16.02 -0.82
CA LYS A 83 -8.93 15.62 -0.66
C LYS A 83 -9.03 14.09 -0.62
N PRO A 84 -9.33 13.48 0.53
CA PRO A 84 -9.42 12.03 0.62
C PRO A 84 -10.57 11.51 -0.25
N ASN A 85 -10.38 10.33 -0.84
CA ASN A 85 -11.40 9.69 -1.68
C ASN A 85 -12.63 9.24 -0.87
N PHE A 86 -12.43 8.95 0.42
CA PHE A 86 -13.50 8.71 1.37
C PHE A 86 -12.97 8.96 2.79
N THR A 87 -13.90 9.15 3.72
CA THR A 87 -13.64 9.24 5.15
C THR A 87 -14.62 8.33 5.87
N THR A 88 -14.17 7.67 6.93
CA THR A 88 -15.00 6.84 7.79
C THR A 88 -14.49 6.95 9.22
N GLU A 89 -15.38 6.70 10.17
CA GLU A 89 -15.09 6.72 11.59
C GLU A 89 -15.16 5.29 12.13
N ILE A 90 -14.14 4.92 12.92
CA ILE A 90 -14.07 3.61 13.57
C ILE A 90 -14.13 3.84 15.07
N PRO A 91 -15.16 3.31 15.77
CA PRO A 91 -15.23 3.42 17.22
C PRO A 91 -14.01 2.76 17.88
N VAL A 92 -13.29 3.55 18.68
CA VAL A 92 -12.19 3.06 19.52
C VAL A 92 -12.73 2.89 20.93
N GLN A 93 -12.64 1.67 21.49
CA GLN A 93 -13.25 1.35 22.78
C GLN A 93 -12.40 1.76 23.99
N HIS A 94 -11.28 2.46 23.78
CA HIS A 94 -10.29 2.77 24.81
C HIS A 94 -9.85 4.23 24.69
N THR A 95 -10.00 4.98 25.77
CA THR A 95 -9.78 6.44 25.82
C THR A 95 -8.34 6.85 26.13
N SER A 96 -7.47 5.90 26.46
CA SER A 96 -6.04 6.14 26.67
C SER A 96 -5.21 5.10 25.92
N VAL A 97 -4.43 5.56 24.96
CA VAL A 97 -3.48 4.76 24.19
C VAL A 97 -2.08 5.23 24.57
N VAL A 98 -1.22 4.30 24.99
CA VAL A 98 0.17 4.60 25.33
C VAL A 98 1.03 4.53 24.08
N VAL A 99 0.82 3.50 23.25
CA VAL A 99 1.56 3.24 22.02
C VAL A 99 0.60 2.82 20.91
N TYR A 100 0.81 3.36 19.70
CA TYR A 100 0.09 2.96 18.50
C TYR A 100 1.05 2.77 17.33
N GLU A 101 0.68 1.91 16.40
CA GLU A 101 1.36 1.72 15.13
C GLU A 101 0.38 1.63 13.96
N LEU A 102 0.82 2.12 12.80
CA LEU A 102 0.05 2.08 11.56
C LEU A 102 0.97 1.67 10.41
N SER A 103 0.75 0.49 9.85
CA SER A 103 1.52 0.02 8.70
C SER A 103 0.67 -0.76 7.72
N GLY A 104 0.78 -0.41 6.44
CA GLY A 104 0.16 -1.17 5.35
C GLY A 104 -1.36 -1.31 5.41
N GLY A 105 -2.07 -0.46 6.17
CA GLY A 105 -3.52 -0.56 6.44
C GLY A 105 -3.88 -1.33 7.72
N SER A 106 -2.91 -1.87 8.44
CA SER A 106 -3.09 -2.43 9.78
C SER A 106 -2.90 -1.34 10.82
N TYR A 107 -3.87 -1.19 11.71
CA TYR A 107 -3.83 -0.23 12.81
C TYR A 107 -3.80 -1.01 14.13
N MET A 108 -2.83 -0.70 14.98
CA MET A 108 -2.56 -1.42 16.23
C MET A 108 -2.37 -0.43 17.38
N LEU A 109 -2.88 -0.78 18.55
CA LEU A 109 -2.82 0.05 19.74
C LEU A 109 -2.67 -0.78 21.00
N SER A 110 -1.94 -0.25 21.98
CA SER A 110 -1.81 -0.85 23.30
C SER A 110 -3.17 -0.89 24.02
N GLY A 111 -3.50 -2.00 24.68
CA GLY A 111 -4.57 -2.04 25.67
C GLY A 111 -4.24 -1.18 26.89
N MET A 112 -5.27 -0.65 27.56
CA MET A 112 -5.08 0.25 28.73
C MET A 112 -4.28 -0.40 29.86
N ALA A 113 -4.48 -1.69 30.09
CA ALA A 113 -3.76 -2.46 31.11
C ALA A 113 -2.36 -2.91 30.66
N ARG A 114 -1.90 -2.51 29.46
CA ARG A 114 -0.61 -2.87 28.86
C ARG A 114 -0.33 -4.38 28.83
N ASN A 115 -1.39 -5.18 28.76
CA ASN A 115 -1.34 -6.64 28.69
C ASN A 115 -1.94 -7.17 27.38
N SER A 116 -2.18 -6.27 26.42
CA SER A 116 -2.69 -6.63 25.10
C SER A 116 -2.33 -5.60 24.05
N ILE A 117 -2.34 -6.05 22.80
CA ILE A 117 -2.30 -5.20 21.61
C ILE A 117 -3.61 -5.41 20.85
N ASN A 118 -4.42 -4.38 20.77
CA ASN A 118 -5.64 -4.39 19.96
C ASN A 118 -5.28 -4.01 18.54
N HIS A 119 -5.87 -4.68 17.56
CA HIS A 119 -5.59 -4.43 16.16
C HIS A 119 -6.83 -4.59 15.30
N LEU A 120 -6.79 -3.93 14.16
CA LEU A 120 -7.76 -4.10 13.08
C LEU A 120 -7.14 -3.80 11.72
N ARG A 121 -7.87 -4.16 10.67
CA ARG A 121 -7.59 -3.75 9.30
C ARG A 121 -8.44 -2.52 8.96
N LEU A 122 -7.81 -1.42 8.58
CA LEU A 122 -8.52 -0.24 8.10
C LEU A 122 -9.22 -0.55 6.76
N PRO A 123 -10.44 -0.04 6.56
CA PRO A 123 -11.09 -0.13 5.26
C PRO A 123 -10.31 0.67 4.22
N SER A 124 -10.25 0.14 3.01
CA SER A 124 -9.69 0.75 1.80
C SER A 124 -10.77 1.31 0.87
N THR A 125 -12.05 1.01 1.11
CA THR A 125 -13.18 1.48 0.30
C THR A 125 -14.38 1.85 1.19
N PRO A 126 -15.26 2.76 0.75
CA PRO A 126 -16.39 3.23 1.56
C PRO A 126 -17.46 2.18 1.86
N ASN A 127 -17.53 1.12 1.05
CA ASN A 127 -18.57 0.07 1.17
C ASN A 127 -18.09 -1.15 1.98
N GLN A 128 -16.87 -1.12 2.51
CA GLN A 128 -16.40 -2.20 3.38
C GLN A 128 -17.11 -2.15 4.74
N ALA A 129 -17.42 -3.32 5.27
CA ALA A 129 -17.96 -3.43 6.61
C ALA A 129 -17.01 -2.80 7.63
N ILE A 130 -17.57 -2.23 8.70
CA ILE A 130 -16.79 -1.66 9.80
C ILE A 130 -15.92 -2.79 10.37
N PRO A 131 -14.60 -2.60 10.46
CA PRO A 131 -13.70 -3.64 10.95
C PRO A 131 -13.97 -3.92 12.42
N HIS A 132 -13.80 -5.19 12.81
CA HIS A 132 -13.86 -5.60 14.20
C HIS A 132 -12.47 -5.51 14.84
N TRP A 133 -12.44 -5.17 16.13
CA TRP A 133 -11.22 -5.22 16.93
C TRP A 133 -10.88 -6.66 17.31
N SER A 134 -9.62 -7.02 17.12
CA SER A 134 -9.01 -8.26 17.59
C SER A 134 -7.91 -7.94 18.60
N HIS A 135 -7.58 -8.86 19.49
CA HIS A 135 -6.58 -8.64 20.54
C HIS A 135 -5.51 -9.73 20.55
N ILE A 136 -4.26 -9.30 20.76
CA ILE A 136 -3.11 -10.16 21.00
C ILE A 136 -2.75 -10.01 22.48
N PRO A 137 -2.84 -11.06 23.30
CA PRO A 137 -2.43 -10.99 24.70
C PRO A 137 -0.91 -10.78 24.80
N VAL A 138 -0.49 -9.97 25.76
CA VAL A 138 0.91 -9.75 26.12
C VAL A 138 1.06 -10.19 27.58
N THR A 139 1.96 -11.13 27.82
CA THR A 139 2.13 -11.76 29.14
C THR A 139 2.73 -10.81 30.17
N ASP A 140 3.70 -10.01 29.72
CA ASP A 140 4.45 -9.04 30.53
C ASP A 140 3.92 -7.62 30.29
N GLU A 141 4.41 -6.65 31.07
CA GLU A 141 4.02 -5.26 30.88
C GLU A 141 4.54 -4.73 29.53
N LEU A 142 3.62 -4.39 28.63
CA LEU A 142 3.91 -3.80 27.33
C LEU A 142 4.50 -2.40 27.49
N LEU A 143 5.69 -2.21 26.93
CA LEU A 143 6.31 -0.90 26.78
C LEU A 143 6.08 -0.30 25.40
N ASP A 144 6.31 -1.10 24.35
CA ASP A 144 6.32 -0.65 22.96
C ASP A 144 6.11 -1.83 22.00
N PHE A 145 5.76 -1.55 20.75
CA PHE A 145 5.75 -2.56 19.69
C PHE A 145 5.98 -1.91 18.32
N GLY A 146 6.63 -2.64 17.42
CA GLY A 146 6.94 -2.18 16.07
C GLY A 146 6.43 -3.15 15.00
N LEU A 147 6.06 -2.62 13.82
CA LEU A 147 5.48 -3.39 12.73
C LEU A 147 6.41 -3.51 11.53
N ALA A 148 6.52 -4.74 11.02
CA ALA A 148 6.99 -5.06 9.67
C ALA A 148 5.97 -5.98 8.99
N ALA A 149 4.67 -5.67 9.18
CA ALA A 149 3.57 -6.52 8.76
C ALA A 149 3.50 -6.69 7.23
N THR A 150 3.80 -5.63 6.48
CA THR A 150 3.70 -5.65 5.01
C THR A 150 4.88 -6.35 4.35
N GLU A 151 6.08 -6.17 4.89
CA GLU A 151 7.34 -6.66 4.32
C GLU A 151 7.67 -8.08 4.79
N HIS A 152 7.39 -8.38 6.06
CA HIS A 152 7.88 -9.57 6.74
C HIS A 152 6.82 -10.34 7.52
N ASP A 153 5.57 -9.86 7.58
CA ASP A 153 4.51 -10.49 8.39
C ASP A 153 4.91 -10.60 9.88
N LEU A 154 5.63 -9.59 10.39
CA LEU A 154 6.21 -9.58 11.75
C LEU A 154 5.72 -8.39 12.58
N THR A 155 5.50 -8.65 13.87
CA THR A 155 5.39 -7.65 14.93
C THR A 155 6.43 -7.93 16.01
N ALA A 156 7.20 -6.90 16.35
CA ALA A 156 8.12 -6.90 17.48
C ALA A 156 7.42 -6.33 18.71
N VAL A 157 7.49 -7.03 19.84
CA VAL A 157 6.89 -6.56 21.10
C VAL A 157 7.98 -6.36 22.14
N LEU A 158 7.98 -5.19 22.77
CA LEU A 158 8.87 -4.81 23.84
C LEU A 158 8.14 -4.86 25.17
N THR A 159 8.63 -5.69 26.09
CA THR A 159 8.03 -5.83 27.41
C THR A 159 9.04 -5.65 28.53
N THR A 160 8.55 -5.35 29.73
CA THR A 160 9.32 -5.43 30.97
C THR A 160 8.83 -6.56 31.85
N LEU A 161 9.77 -7.42 32.25
CA LEU A 161 9.58 -8.35 33.37
C LEU A 161 9.91 -7.61 34.66
N GLY A 162 8.90 -7.37 35.50
CA GLY A 162 9.07 -6.77 36.82
C GLY A 162 8.95 -7.80 37.93
N SER A 163 10.05 -8.03 38.66
CA SER A 163 9.98 -8.27 40.11
C SER A 163 10.54 -7.04 40.82
N LEU A 164 10.21 -6.84 42.10
CA LEU A 164 10.55 -5.65 42.92
C LEU A 164 12.04 -5.20 42.92
N ILE A 165 12.96 -5.92 42.28
CA ILE A 165 14.41 -5.75 42.39
C ILE A 165 15.12 -5.62 41.01
N SER A 166 14.48 -5.96 39.87
CA SER A 166 15.10 -5.89 38.54
C SER A 166 14.06 -5.83 37.42
N SER A 167 14.31 -4.97 36.42
CA SER A 167 13.54 -4.91 35.17
C SER A 167 14.37 -5.51 34.05
N ILE A 168 13.89 -6.60 33.45
CA ILE A 168 14.49 -7.19 32.24
C ILE A 168 13.66 -6.75 31.04
N LEU A 169 14.32 -6.21 30.03
CA LEU A 169 13.72 -5.88 28.74
C LEU A 169 13.65 -7.15 27.90
N SER A 170 12.46 -7.53 27.43
CA SER A 170 12.29 -8.70 26.56
C SER A 170 11.73 -8.31 25.20
N PHE A 171 12.24 -8.98 24.18
CA PHE A 171 11.86 -8.79 22.79
C PHE A 171 11.32 -10.09 22.23
N PHE A 172 10.09 -10.06 21.72
CA PHE A 172 9.48 -11.20 21.06
C PHE A 172 9.04 -10.81 19.65
N LEU A 173 9.36 -11.68 18.68
CA LEU A 173 8.80 -11.61 17.34
C LEU A 173 7.61 -12.56 17.27
N THR A 174 6.46 -12.04 16.90
CA THR A 174 5.30 -12.86 16.57
C THR A 174 4.84 -12.57 15.15
N ARG A 175 4.28 -13.61 14.52
CA ARG A 175 3.70 -13.49 13.19
C ARG A 175 2.45 -12.62 13.26
N CYS A 176 2.23 -11.76 12.27
CA CYS A 176 0.97 -11.03 12.18
C CYS A 176 -0.13 -12.04 11.82
N VAL A 177 -0.96 -12.40 12.79
CA VAL A 177 -2.05 -13.35 12.58
C VAL A 177 -3.09 -12.67 11.68
N HIS A 178 -3.03 -12.96 10.37
CA HIS A 178 -3.93 -12.57 9.26
C HIS A 178 -3.48 -11.41 8.36
N THR A 179 -2.58 -11.70 7.41
CA THR A 179 -2.45 -10.88 6.19
C THR A 179 -2.53 -11.73 4.93
N GLU A 180 -3.65 -12.43 4.70
CA GLU A 180 -4.06 -12.65 3.31
C GLU A 180 -4.56 -11.31 2.77
N THR A 181 -3.63 -10.53 2.22
CA THR A 181 -3.88 -9.24 1.63
C THR A 181 -4.68 -9.38 0.33
N PRO A 182 -5.83 -8.72 0.15
CA PRO A 182 -6.12 -8.11 -1.12
C PRO A 182 -5.16 -6.93 -1.24
N MET A 183 -4.04 -7.18 -1.88
CA MET A 183 -3.05 -6.16 -2.10
C MET A 183 -3.69 -4.98 -2.84
N GLY A 184 -3.46 -3.77 -2.32
CA GLY A 184 -3.87 -2.54 -2.99
C GLY A 184 -3.41 -2.57 -4.45
N VAL A 185 -4.11 -1.83 -5.32
CA VAL A 185 -3.87 -1.84 -6.76
C VAL A 185 -2.42 -1.53 -7.14
N ILE A 186 -1.67 -0.89 -6.23
CA ILE A 186 -0.37 -0.28 -6.51
C ILE A 186 0.53 -0.36 -5.26
N ARG A 187 1.82 -0.66 -5.43
CA ARG A 187 2.86 -0.66 -4.36
C ARG A 187 3.78 0.57 -4.50
N ARG A 188 4.41 1.04 -3.42
CA ARG A 188 5.49 2.04 -3.52
C ARG A 188 6.76 1.37 -4.06
N SER A 189 7.49 2.04 -4.95
CA SER A 189 8.83 1.56 -5.33
C SER A 189 9.75 1.60 -4.11
N LYS A 190 10.53 0.55 -3.93
CA LYS A 190 11.56 0.48 -2.87
C LYS A 190 12.62 1.57 -3.02
#